data_AF-A0A4Q4D8T2-F1
#
_entry.id   AF-A0A4Q4D8T2-F1
#
_cell.length_a   1.000
_cell.length_b   1.000
_cell.length_c   1.000
_cell.angle_alpha   90.00
_cell.angle_beta   90.00
_cell.angle_gamma   90.00
#
_symmetry.space_group_name_H-M   'P 1'
#
loop_
_entity.id
_entity.type
_entity.pdbx_description
1 polymer ?
#
loop_
_entity_poly.entity_id
_entity_poly.type
_entity_poly.pdbx_seq_one_letter_code
_entity_poly.pdbx_strand_id
1 'polypeptide(L)'
;MSRHRTGGYSQTMDVPEPVLSDRAAELIRYLEASPPYEAVGMVILDCGELELNQIKLALLLGQDSDAARHRDKRWDYLKKHSGLDASIVTRIKTVTAHRDLLAHGAWIHLFNQGEAFVKPDRADLTSDLKGRKVSAQDLRDWSNELRVLSEFLEAKIRDLVGT
;
A
#
# COMPACT_ATOMS: atom_id res chain seq x y z
N MET A 1 -53.88 49.12 -18.94
CA MET A 1 -53.58 48.42 -17.67
C MET A 1 -52.63 47.27 -17.98
N SER A 2 -51.35 47.40 -17.65
CA SER A 2 -50.40 46.29 -17.71
C SER A 2 -49.43 46.46 -16.54
N ARG A 3 -49.44 45.53 -15.60
CA ARG A 3 -48.59 45.54 -14.40
C ARG A 3 -47.24 44.93 -14.77
N HIS A 4 -46.17 45.72 -14.73
CA HIS A 4 -44.81 45.18 -14.68
C HIS A 4 -44.59 44.51 -13.32
N ARG A 5 -44.38 43.19 -13.31
CA ARG A 5 -43.78 42.48 -12.17
C ARG A 5 -42.27 42.60 -12.30
N THR A 6 -41.66 43.32 -11.37
CA THR A 6 -40.25 43.21 -11.03
C THR A 6 -40.03 41.88 -10.32
N GLY A 7 -39.50 40.88 -11.05
CA GLY A 7 -39.05 39.62 -10.48
C GLY A 7 -37.55 39.67 -10.24
N GLY A 8 -37.16 40.08 -9.03
CA GLY A 8 -35.79 39.92 -8.56
C GLY A 8 -35.51 38.45 -8.33
N TYR A 9 -34.64 37.86 -9.14
CA TYR A 9 -33.95 36.62 -8.78
C TYR A 9 -32.55 37.00 -8.29
N SER A 10 -32.44 37.27 -7.00
CA SER A 10 -31.19 37.09 -6.27
C SER A 10 -31.54 36.37 -4.99
N GLN A 11 -31.64 35.04 -5.10
CA GLN A 11 -31.42 34.18 -3.95
C GLN A 11 -30.04 33.58 -4.15
N THR A 12 -29.03 34.26 -3.61
CA THR A 12 -27.87 33.53 -3.08
C THR A 12 -28.44 32.59 -2.04
N MET A 13 -28.65 31.33 -2.42
CA MET A 13 -28.87 30.29 -1.42
C MET A 13 -27.61 30.29 -0.57
N ASP A 14 -27.72 30.77 0.67
CA ASP A 14 -26.78 30.40 1.71
C ASP A 14 -26.85 28.88 1.82
N VAL A 15 -25.94 28.21 1.11
CA VAL A 15 -25.69 26.79 1.30
C VAL A 15 -25.04 26.74 2.67
N PRO A 16 -25.72 26.23 3.71
CA PRO A 16 -25.08 26.11 5.02
C PRO A 16 -23.84 25.26 4.82
N GLU A 17 -22.67 25.77 5.24
CA GLU A 17 -21.46 24.96 5.26
C GLU A 17 -21.79 23.64 5.93
N PRO A 18 -21.43 22.49 5.33
CA PRO A 18 -21.75 21.22 5.92
C PRO A 18 -21.09 21.16 7.29
N VAL A 19 -21.90 21.27 8.34
CA VAL A 19 -21.47 21.05 9.72
C VAL A 19 -21.15 19.56 9.78
N LEU A 20 -19.88 19.25 9.53
CA LEU A 20 -19.32 17.94 9.75
C LEU A 20 -19.66 17.58 11.19
N SER A 21 -20.41 16.49 11.39
CA SER A 21 -20.70 15.98 12.73
C SER A 21 -19.40 15.95 13.54
N ASP A 22 -19.46 16.13 14.87
CA ASP A 22 -18.24 16.17 15.69
C ASP A 22 -17.29 14.99 15.40
N ARG A 23 -17.84 13.81 15.07
CA ARG A 23 -17.12 12.62 14.60
C ARG A 23 -16.43 12.76 13.25
N ALA A 24 -17.04 13.47 12.30
CA ALA A 24 -16.46 13.73 10.99
C ALA A 24 -15.35 14.80 11.05
N ALA A 25 -15.50 15.82 11.91
CA ALA A 25 -14.46 16.80 12.17
C ALA A 25 -13.28 16.19 12.97
N GLU A 26 -13.57 15.32 13.93
CA GLU A 26 -12.57 14.53 14.66
C GLU A 26 -11.84 13.55 13.74
N LEU A 27 -12.57 12.90 12.82
CA LEU A 27 -11.98 12.10 11.75
C LEU A 27 -11.01 12.94 10.91
N ILE A 28 -11.45 14.07 10.35
CA ILE A 28 -10.60 14.92 9.51
C ILE A 28 -9.34 15.38 10.27
N ARG A 29 -9.46 15.84 11.52
CA ARG A 29 -8.31 16.22 12.35
C ARG A 29 -7.37 15.04 12.62
N TYR A 30 -7.89 13.83 12.83
CA TYR A 30 -7.09 12.62 12.97
C TYR A 30 -6.37 12.25 11.66
N LEU A 31 -7.04 12.39 10.51
CA LEU A 31 -6.44 12.18 9.19
C LEU A 31 -5.31 13.18 8.92
N GLU A 32 -5.48 14.43 9.37
CA GLU A 32 -4.49 15.50 9.23
C GLU A 32 -3.32 15.37 10.22
N ALA A 33 -3.55 14.86 11.44
CA ALA A 33 -2.53 14.79 12.49
C ALA A 33 -1.54 13.63 12.35
N SER A 34 -1.92 12.55 11.67
CA SER A 34 -1.04 11.40 11.38
C SER A 34 -1.69 10.56 10.30
N PRO A 35 -1.39 10.75 9.00
CA PRO A 35 -2.12 10.09 7.94
C PRO A 35 -1.66 8.63 7.80
N PRO A 36 -2.39 7.62 8.35
CA PRO A 36 -2.08 6.23 8.04
C PRO A 36 -2.17 5.98 6.54
N TYR A 37 -2.95 6.78 5.80
CA TYR A 37 -3.08 6.71 4.35
C TYR A 37 -1.79 7.04 3.60
N GLU A 38 -1.00 8.00 4.07
CA GLU A 38 0.29 8.31 3.44
C GLU A 38 1.27 7.16 3.66
N ALA A 39 1.35 6.63 4.88
CA ALA A 39 2.18 5.47 5.21
C ALA A 39 1.74 4.21 4.45
N VAL A 40 0.43 3.98 4.31
CA VAL A 40 -0.13 2.91 3.45
C VAL A 40 0.27 3.12 1.99
N GLY A 41 0.17 4.36 1.49
CA GLY A 41 0.58 4.73 0.14
C GLY A 41 2.05 4.43 -0.13
N MET A 42 2.93 4.79 0.82
CA MET A 42 4.36 4.49 0.76
C MET A 42 4.62 2.97 0.68
N VAL A 43 4.00 2.18 1.55
CA VAL A 43 4.17 0.71 1.51
C VAL A 43 3.70 0.12 0.18
N ILE A 44 2.59 0.62 -0.39
CA ILE A 44 2.11 0.17 -1.71
C ILE A 44 3.12 0.50 -2.81
N LEU A 45 3.65 1.73 -2.82
CA LEU A 45 4.63 2.19 -3.80
C LEU A 45 5.93 1.39 -3.70
N ASP A 46 6.51 1.28 -2.51
CA ASP A 46 7.78 0.58 -2.28
C ASP A 46 7.66 -0.92 -2.59
N CYS A 47 6.49 -1.52 -2.34
CA CYS A 47 6.24 -2.89 -2.76
C CYS A 47 6.17 -3.03 -4.29
N GLY A 48 5.57 -2.06 -4.98
CA GLY A 48 5.55 -2.01 -6.43
C GLY A 48 6.97 -1.93 -7.02
N GLU A 49 7.85 -1.13 -6.42
CA GLU A 49 9.26 -1.03 -6.82
C GLU A 49 10.00 -2.36 -6.59
N LEU A 50 9.83 -2.97 -5.41
CA LEU A 50 10.41 -4.27 -5.11
C LEU A 50 9.94 -5.34 -6.12
N GLU A 51 8.64 -5.38 -6.43
CA GLU A 51 8.09 -6.32 -7.43
C GLU A 51 8.65 -6.07 -8.83
N LEU A 52 8.78 -4.81 -9.23
CA LEU A 52 9.39 -4.46 -10.51
C LEU A 52 10.84 -4.93 -10.58
N ASN A 53 11.61 -4.76 -9.51
CA ASN A 53 12.99 -5.21 -9.46
C ASN A 53 13.11 -6.74 -9.42
N GLN A 54 12.17 -7.45 -8.79
CA GLN A 54 12.07 -8.91 -8.94
C GLN A 54 11.82 -9.33 -10.40
N ILE A 55 10.91 -8.63 -11.10
CA ILE A 55 10.60 -8.92 -12.51
C ILE A 55 11.84 -8.70 -13.39
N LYS A 56 12.51 -7.55 -13.23
CA LYS A 56 13.75 -7.24 -13.97
C LYS A 56 14.81 -8.31 -13.74
N LEU A 57 15.04 -8.69 -12.48
CA LEU A 57 16.02 -9.70 -12.12
C LEU A 57 15.67 -11.06 -12.74
N ALA A 58 14.41 -11.48 -12.68
CA ALA A 58 13.95 -12.73 -13.27
C ALA A 58 14.18 -12.77 -14.80
N LEU A 59 13.85 -11.67 -15.48
CA LEU A 59 14.07 -11.54 -16.93
C LEU A 59 15.56 -11.61 -17.29
N LEU A 60 16.41 -10.90 -16.53
CA LEU A 60 17.87 -10.90 -16.75
C LEU A 60 18.50 -12.28 -16.53
N LEU A 61 17.96 -13.06 -15.60
CA LEU A 61 18.38 -14.44 -15.35
C LEU A 61 17.85 -15.43 -16.41
N GLY A 62 17.00 -14.98 -17.33
CA GLY A 62 16.49 -15.77 -18.46
C GLY A 62 15.11 -16.39 -18.24
N GLN A 63 14.33 -15.92 -17.27
CA GLN A 63 12.93 -16.33 -17.17
C GLN A 63 12.09 -15.76 -18.31
N ASP A 64 11.15 -16.56 -18.82
CA ASP A 64 10.13 -16.08 -19.75
C ASP A 64 9.30 -14.92 -19.17
N SER A 65 8.88 -13.99 -20.03
CA SER A 65 8.23 -12.75 -19.60
C SER A 65 6.85 -12.95 -18.98
N ASP A 66 6.07 -13.92 -19.44
CA ASP A 66 4.75 -14.22 -18.88
C ASP A 66 4.90 -14.93 -17.54
N ALA A 67 5.90 -15.81 -17.43
CA ALA A 67 6.26 -16.43 -16.16
C ALA A 67 6.79 -15.40 -15.14
N ALA A 68 7.60 -14.41 -15.57
CA ALA A 68 8.13 -13.37 -14.71
C ALA A 68 7.04 -12.42 -14.15
N ARG A 69 5.97 -12.16 -14.91
CA ARG A 69 4.84 -11.35 -14.42
C ARG A 69 3.98 -12.10 -13.39
N HIS A 70 3.94 -13.42 -13.46
CA HIS A 70 3.24 -14.25 -12.48
C HIS A 70 4.03 -14.38 -11.18
N ARG A 71 3.51 -13.79 -10.08
CA ARG A 71 4.17 -13.73 -8.78
C ARG A 71 4.76 -15.06 -8.30
N ASP A 72 3.96 -16.11 -8.23
CA ASP A 72 4.42 -17.41 -7.69
C ASP A 72 5.48 -18.05 -8.58
N LYS A 73 5.27 -18.01 -9.91
CA LYS A 73 6.23 -18.52 -10.90
C LYS A 73 7.55 -17.74 -10.87
N ARG A 74 7.48 -16.42 -10.76
CA ARG A 74 8.65 -15.54 -10.59
C ARG A 74 9.41 -15.90 -9.32
N TRP A 75 8.69 -16.10 -8.23
CA TRP A 75 9.28 -16.37 -6.94
C TRP A 75 10.01 -17.71 -6.89
N ASP A 76 9.36 -18.77 -7.38
CA ASP A 76 9.97 -20.10 -7.48
C ASP A 76 11.21 -20.12 -8.35
N TYR A 77 11.24 -19.28 -9.39
CA TYR A 77 12.38 -19.13 -10.27
C TYR A 77 13.53 -18.37 -9.58
N LEU A 78 13.25 -17.18 -9.02
CA LEU A 78 14.26 -16.38 -8.33
C LEU A 78 14.94 -17.18 -7.21
N LYS A 79 14.19 -17.94 -6.42
CA LYS A 79 14.75 -18.80 -5.37
C LYS A 79 15.81 -19.78 -5.87
N LYS A 80 15.69 -20.25 -7.11
CA LYS A 80 16.61 -21.25 -7.70
C LYS A 80 17.77 -20.62 -8.47
N HIS A 81 17.56 -19.44 -9.05
CA HIS A 81 18.46 -18.89 -10.07
C HIS A 81 19.18 -17.59 -9.67
N SER A 82 18.71 -16.89 -8.63
CA SER A 82 19.22 -15.55 -8.30
C SER A 82 20.47 -15.52 -7.40
N GLY A 83 20.85 -16.65 -6.81
CA GLY A 83 21.92 -16.70 -5.80
C GLY A 83 21.62 -15.83 -4.57
N LEU A 84 20.33 -15.56 -4.29
CA LEU A 84 19.90 -14.85 -3.09
C LEU A 84 20.02 -15.76 -1.86
N ASP A 85 20.61 -15.24 -0.80
CA ASP A 85 20.66 -15.93 0.48
C ASP A 85 19.24 -16.19 1.01
N ALA A 86 19.08 -17.32 1.70
CA ALA A 86 17.78 -17.76 2.23
C ALA A 86 17.13 -16.73 3.18
N SER A 87 17.95 -15.90 3.86
CA SER A 87 17.48 -14.81 4.72
C SER A 87 16.79 -13.69 3.93
N ILE A 88 17.38 -13.27 2.80
CA ILE A 88 16.81 -12.26 1.90
C ILE A 88 15.53 -12.79 1.24
N VAL A 89 15.55 -14.06 0.83
CA VAL A 89 14.38 -14.74 0.28
C VAL A 89 13.23 -14.71 1.30
N THR A 90 13.50 -15.06 2.56
CA THR A 90 12.50 -14.99 3.64
C THR A 90 11.96 -13.58 3.83
N ARG A 91 12.84 -12.57 3.88
CA ARG A 91 12.45 -11.17 4.07
C ARG A 91 11.53 -10.65 2.97
N ILE A 92 11.88 -10.87 1.70
CA ILE A 92 11.05 -10.48 0.54
C ILE A 92 9.66 -11.12 0.63
N LYS A 93 9.59 -12.42 0.93
CA LYS A 93 8.30 -13.13 1.06
C LYS A 93 7.43 -12.50 2.16
N THR A 94 8.03 -12.20 3.32
CA THR A 94 7.32 -11.58 4.45
C THR A 94 6.75 -10.22 4.08
N VAL A 95 7.56 -9.33 3.49
CA VAL A 95 7.10 -7.96 3.18
C VAL A 95 6.12 -7.90 2.01
N THR A 96 6.22 -8.79 1.01
CA THR A 96 5.21 -8.89 -0.05
C THR A 96 3.87 -9.38 0.50
N ALA A 97 3.87 -10.27 1.50
CA ALA A 97 2.64 -10.67 2.20
C ALA A 97 2.00 -9.48 2.95
N HIS A 98 2.81 -8.55 3.49
CA HIS A 98 2.28 -7.33 4.10
C HIS A 98 1.54 -6.43 3.09
N ARG A 99 1.98 -6.37 1.82
CA ARG A 99 1.26 -5.64 0.77
C ARG A 99 -0.09 -6.26 0.42
N ASP A 100 -0.21 -7.58 0.44
CA ASP A 100 -1.51 -8.23 0.21
C ASP A 100 -2.52 -7.89 1.32
N LEU A 101 -2.05 -7.61 2.55
CA LEU A 101 -2.92 -7.03 3.59
C LEU A 101 -3.48 -5.66 3.17
N LEU A 102 -2.65 -4.81 2.55
CA LEU A 102 -3.04 -3.46 2.13
C LEU A 102 -3.99 -3.47 0.94
N ALA A 103 -3.67 -4.28 -0.08
CA ALA A 103 -4.42 -4.35 -1.33
C ALA A 103 -5.84 -4.94 -1.15
N HIS A 104 -6.08 -5.68 -0.07
CA HIS A 104 -7.36 -6.36 0.18
C HIS A 104 -8.32 -5.59 1.10
N GLY A 105 -8.08 -4.29 1.34
CA GLY A 105 -9.08 -3.41 1.96
C GLY A 105 -9.42 -3.78 3.41
N ALA A 106 -8.50 -4.47 4.09
CA ALA A 106 -8.64 -4.94 5.44
C ALA A 106 -8.29 -3.82 6.43
N TRP A 107 -9.04 -2.71 6.38
CA TRP A 107 -8.95 -1.59 7.31
C TRP A 107 -10.34 -1.33 7.89
N ILE A 108 -10.69 -2.01 8.99
CA ILE A 108 -11.86 -1.64 9.80
C ILE A 108 -11.39 -0.64 10.86
N HIS A 109 -12.00 0.55 10.81
CA HIS A 109 -11.70 1.71 11.63
C HIS A 109 -11.97 1.48 13.13
N LEU A 110 -11.00 1.80 14.00
CA LEU A 110 -11.29 2.23 15.38
C LEU A 110 -10.94 3.72 15.51
N PHE A 111 -11.93 4.56 15.23
CA PHE A 111 -11.83 6.02 15.24
C PHE A 111 -11.42 6.65 16.60
N ASN A 112 -11.30 5.86 17.68
CA ASN A 112 -10.95 6.39 19.01
C ASN A 112 -9.56 6.00 19.53
N GLN A 113 -8.78 5.15 18.84
CA GLN A 113 -7.51 4.62 19.40
C GLN A 113 -6.31 4.62 18.43
N GLY A 114 -6.48 5.05 17.19
CA GLY A 114 -5.36 5.16 16.24
C GLY A 114 -4.82 3.81 15.72
N GLU A 115 -5.65 2.78 15.74
CA GLU A 115 -5.30 1.42 15.34
C GLU A 115 -6.22 0.93 14.21
N ALA A 116 -5.69 0.09 13.32
CA ALA A 116 -6.45 -0.52 12.24
C ALA A 116 -6.46 -2.05 12.31
N PHE A 117 -7.58 -2.65 11.89
CA PHE A 117 -7.77 -4.10 11.87
C PHE A 117 -7.68 -4.72 10.48
N VAL A 118 -6.87 -5.77 10.37
CA VAL A 118 -6.92 -6.72 9.25
C VAL A 118 -8.17 -7.61 9.38
N LYS A 119 -9.07 -7.56 8.38
CA LYS A 119 -10.27 -8.41 8.31
C LYS A 119 -9.88 -9.90 8.35
N PRO A 120 -10.38 -10.69 9.32
CA PRO A 120 -9.83 -12.01 9.67
C PRO A 120 -10.20 -13.16 8.71
N ASP A 121 -11.09 -12.95 7.74
CA ASP A 121 -11.87 -14.04 7.13
C ASP A 121 -11.28 -14.62 5.83
N ARG A 122 -10.02 -14.32 5.51
CA ARG A 122 -9.39 -14.75 4.24
C ARG A 122 -8.34 -15.85 4.45
N ALA A 123 -8.46 -16.90 3.65
CA ALA A 123 -7.66 -18.13 3.77
C ALA A 123 -6.18 -17.95 3.34
N ASP A 124 -5.90 -16.90 2.57
CA ASP A 124 -4.61 -16.53 1.99
C ASP A 124 -3.76 -15.61 2.90
N LEU A 125 -4.32 -15.09 3.98
CA LEU A 125 -3.55 -14.32 4.97
C LEU A 125 -2.67 -15.24 5.80
N THR A 126 -1.39 -14.90 5.93
CA THR A 126 -0.48 -15.57 6.86
C THR A 126 -1.00 -15.40 8.30
N SER A 127 -0.88 -16.44 9.12
CA SER A 127 -1.50 -16.53 10.44
C SER A 127 -1.06 -15.44 11.42
N ASP A 128 0.12 -14.87 11.20
CA ASP A 128 0.74 -13.79 11.96
C ASP A 128 0.12 -12.40 11.71
N LEU A 129 -0.68 -12.26 10.64
CA LEU A 129 -1.26 -10.98 10.23
C LEU A 129 -2.78 -10.89 10.43
N LYS A 130 -3.44 -12.04 10.65
CA LYS A 130 -4.90 -12.07 10.89
C LYS A 130 -5.24 -11.36 12.21
N GLY A 131 -6.07 -10.33 12.13
CA GLY A 131 -6.53 -9.58 13.31
C GLY A 131 -5.44 -8.75 14.02
N ARG A 132 -4.24 -8.63 13.44
CA ARG A 132 -3.18 -7.78 13.99
C ARG A 132 -3.56 -6.31 13.84
N LYS A 133 -3.35 -5.55 14.91
CA LYS A 133 -3.38 -4.09 14.89
C LYS A 133 -2.10 -3.58 14.26
N VAL A 134 -2.23 -2.71 13.25
CA VAL A 134 -1.10 -2.10 12.54
C VAL A 134 -1.10 -0.61 12.80
N SER A 135 0.00 -0.10 13.35
CA SER A 135 0.19 1.33 13.61
C SER A 135 0.83 2.04 12.41
N ALA A 136 0.83 3.37 12.43
CA ALA A 136 1.57 4.15 11.44
C ALA A 136 3.08 3.88 11.47
N GLN A 137 3.65 3.53 12.63
CA GLN A 137 5.06 3.18 12.74
C GLN A 137 5.35 1.82 12.08
N ASP A 138 4.49 0.81 12.31
CA ASP A 138 4.63 -0.50 11.64
C ASP A 138 4.65 -0.33 10.11
N LEU A 139 3.79 0.54 9.56
CA LEU A 139 3.75 0.83 8.13
C LEU A 139 5.04 1.49 7.63
N ARG A 140 5.59 2.46 8.39
CA ARG A 140 6.87 3.09 8.03
C ARG A 140 8.02 2.09 8.06
N ASP A 141 8.04 1.19 9.06
CA ASP A 141 9.07 0.15 9.17
C ASP A 141 8.98 -0.82 8.00
N TRP A 142 7.76 -1.20 7.58
CA TRP A 142 7.54 -2.04 6.40
C TRP A 142 7.97 -1.35 5.11
N SER A 143 7.60 -0.08 4.92
CA SER A 143 8.03 0.74 3.78
C SER A 143 9.56 0.81 3.69
N ASN A 144 10.23 1.10 4.81
CA ASN A 144 11.69 1.16 4.85
C ASN A 144 12.35 -0.18 4.50
N GLU A 145 11.81 -1.29 5.00
CA GLU A 145 12.29 -2.64 4.68
C GLU A 145 12.10 -2.98 3.20
N LEU A 146 10.95 -2.63 2.61
CA LEU A 146 10.67 -2.81 1.18
C LEU A 146 11.69 -2.04 0.33
N ARG A 147 11.98 -0.79 0.68
CA ARG A 147 12.97 0.04 0.00
C ARG A 147 14.38 -0.53 0.09
N VAL A 148 14.82 -0.98 1.27
CA VAL A 148 16.14 -1.61 1.45
C VAL A 148 16.28 -2.87 0.58
N LEU A 149 15.24 -3.70 0.53
CA LEU A 149 15.25 -4.90 -0.30
C LEU A 149 15.21 -4.56 -1.79
N SER A 150 14.47 -3.50 -2.17
CA SER A 150 14.42 -3.00 -3.54
C SER A 150 15.81 -2.51 -4.00
N GLU A 151 16.44 -1.63 -3.23
CA GLU A 151 17.80 -1.11 -3.47
C GLU A 151 18.83 -2.25 -3.59
N PHE A 152 18.70 -3.28 -2.75
CA PHE A 152 19.54 -4.48 -2.82
C PHE A 152 19.33 -5.28 -4.12
N LEU A 153 18.09 -5.46 -4.57
CA LEU A 153 17.83 -6.12 -5.86
C LEU A 153 18.36 -5.28 -7.04
N GLU A 154 18.26 -3.95 -6.97
CA GLU A 154 18.84 -3.07 -7.99
C GLU A 154 20.35 -3.18 -8.07
N ALA A 155 21.03 -3.26 -6.93
CA ALA A 155 22.48 -3.49 -6.91
C ALA A 155 22.84 -4.80 -7.63
N LYS A 156 22.13 -5.90 -7.32
CA LYS A 156 22.33 -7.18 -8.01
C LYS A 156 22.03 -7.11 -9.51
N ILE A 157 21.01 -6.36 -9.91
CA ILE A 157 20.70 -6.13 -11.33
C ILE A 157 21.86 -5.41 -12.01
N ARG A 158 22.40 -4.36 -11.39
CA ARG A 158 23.56 -3.63 -11.92
C ARG A 158 24.78 -4.54 -12.07
N ASP A 159 25.06 -5.37 -11.07
CA ASP A 159 26.17 -6.34 -11.11
C ASP A 159 26.04 -7.33 -12.29
N LEU A 160 24.82 -7.78 -12.60
CA LEU A 160 24.55 -8.69 -13.72
C LEU A 160 24.65 -8.03 -15.08
N VAL A 161 24.27 -6.75 -15.19
CA VAL A 161 24.34 -6.00 -16.45
C VAL A 161 25.77 -5.53 -16.77
N GLY A 162 26.67 -5.55 -15.78
CA GLY A 162 28.09 -5.29 -15.98
C GLY A 162 28.41 -3.82 -16.27
N THR A 163 28.03 -2.92 -15.36
CA THR A 163 28.61 -1.56 -15.31
C THR A 163 30.03 -1.59 -14.77
#